data_AF-A0A2V8MG03-F1
#
_entry.id   AF-A0A2V8MG03-F1
#
_cell.length_a   1.000
_cell.length_b   1.000
_cell.length_c   1.000
_cell.angle_alpha   90.00
_cell.angle_beta   90.00
_cell.angle_gamma   90.00
#
_symmetry.space_group_name_H-M   'P 1'
#
loop_
_entity.id
_entity.type
_entity.pdbx_description
1 polymer ?
#
loop_
_entity_poly.entity_id
_entity_poly.type
_entity_poly.pdbx_seq_one_letter_code
_entity_poly.pdbx_strand_id
1 'polypeptide(L)'
;LDPAYKPEKSDNFDFTVQRQFGPKMQLEVGYMGRRIKNVFQELNLDAVPYMTTLNGQTFAQAYGELWRQLNNGVAPASVTVQPFFEAALSKPGGTYCAAPNTSCTMAVATNQGANILASLASTVWQSLNNANSWVLGRTMISAPLFGGPTSCVTNCAGQSTTLNMTTALGYSNYNALFVTMRMRDYHGLSGITNLTWGRSLGTAELAQYNSSNTVLDPWNISGNYGPQNFDIKLIFNSGLTYQPQSFFGLWDFRNKKGIVGHLVKGWTIAPFFTFQSGPGNSVVYSSGEQSFGSNTAPGGDGVTAVNAVLNAPFTGGTAAHYGVVGSNGVGTNNVGQLNMFTDPAAVYAGFRRCILGVDTSCGGYYGLRSPMIWNTDLTLAKDFKFGERIGIRASVQFTNVFNHFAPGGPALNLDQADRFGRITGQAITQRQTEFLHGVESFVSVISQAPRANHPWRLFLFAQPEQIIQPHVKCWHAQSDCGVELQEELVMMKSRLVTGSRINVLVPTWLGNVLPFCRRLVTSEEITDTFARLRALPNRVVRVKHALDQRATSKFLMLAFARRRTRYNPHGGRA
;
A
#
# COMPACT_ATOMS: atom_id res chain seq x y z
N LEU A 1 -15.70 -0.69 -19.64
CA LEU A 1 -15.03 -2.00 -19.74
C LEU A 1 -14.62 -2.23 -21.19
N ASP A 2 -13.37 -2.57 -21.42
CA ASP A 2 -12.83 -2.94 -22.72
C ASP A 2 -13.54 -4.20 -23.30
N PRO A 3 -14.10 -4.17 -24.52
CA PRO A 3 -14.65 -5.35 -25.18
C PRO A 3 -13.63 -6.48 -25.39
N ALA A 4 -12.33 -6.17 -25.40
CA ALA A 4 -11.23 -7.12 -25.54
C ALA A 4 -10.61 -7.56 -24.20
N TYR A 5 -11.26 -7.26 -23.06
CA TYR A 5 -10.79 -7.62 -21.72
C TYR A 5 -10.53 -9.13 -21.61
N LYS A 6 -9.40 -9.50 -20.98
CA LYS A 6 -8.95 -10.89 -20.83
C LYS A 6 -8.71 -11.20 -19.36
N PRO A 7 -8.98 -12.44 -18.90
CA PRO A 7 -8.54 -12.88 -17.58
C PRO A 7 -7.02 -12.76 -17.42
N GLU A 8 -6.61 -12.39 -16.23
CA GLU A 8 -5.21 -12.38 -15.78
C GLU A 8 -4.55 -13.75 -15.99
N LYS A 9 -3.28 -13.74 -16.41
CA LYS A 9 -2.48 -14.94 -16.66
C LYS A 9 -1.13 -14.82 -16.00
N SER A 10 -0.63 -15.93 -15.45
CA SER A 10 0.64 -15.98 -14.73
C SER A 10 1.44 -17.20 -15.15
N ASP A 11 2.58 -16.97 -15.78
CA ASP A 11 3.58 -18.00 -16.06
C ASP A 11 4.58 -18.02 -14.89
N ASN A 12 4.65 -19.13 -14.16
CA ASN A 12 5.55 -19.31 -13.00
C ASN A 12 6.72 -20.23 -13.37
N PHE A 13 7.90 -19.91 -12.88
CA PHE A 13 9.15 -20.64 -13.12
C PHE A 13 9.90 -20.80 -11.80
N ASP A 14 9.95 -22.01 -11.27
CA ASP A 14 10.74 -22.33 -10.08
C ASP A 14 11.88 -23.30 -10.41
N PHE A 15 13.02 -23.09 -9.76
CA PHE A 15 14.15 -24.00 -9.80
C PHE A 15 14.79 -24.03 -8.42
N THR A 16 14.90 -25.21 -7.81
CA THR A 16 15.43 -25.35 -6.45
C THR A 16 16.48 -26.46 -6.39
N VAL A 17 17.52 -26.22 -5.61
CA VAL A 17 18.55 -27.20 -5.26
C VAL A 17 18.62 -27.29 -3.76
N GLN A 18 18.37 -28.48 -3.23
CA GLN A 18 18.39 -28.75 -1.80
C GLN A 18 19.53 -29.71 -1.47
N ARG A 19 20.31 -29.39 -0.43
CA ARG A 19 21.38 -30.25 0.09
C ARG A 19 21.25 -30.41 1.59
N GLN A 20 21.22 -31.66 2.03
CA GLN A 20 21.31 -32.01 3.43
C GLN A 20 22.79 -32.11 3.86
N PHE A 21 23.13 -31.47 4.98
CA PHE A 21 24.45 -31.48 5.60
C PHE A 21 24.39 -32.29 6.89
N GLY A 22 24.43 -33.62 6.74
CA GLY A 22 24.21 -34.55 7.85
C GLY A 22 22.76 -34.57 8.37
N PRO A 23 22.47 -35.32 9.44
CA PRO A 23 21.08 -35.56 9.88
C PRO A 23 20.36 -34.32 10.46
N LYS A 24 21.08 -33.22 10.72
CA LYS A 24 20.58 -32.08 11.52
C LYS A 24 20.55 -30.72 10.81
N MET A 25 21.08 -30.62 9.59
CA MET A 25 21.09 -29.36 8.82
C MET A 25 20.68 -29.60 7.37
N GLN A 26 19.93 -28.66 6.80
CA GLN A 26 19.51 -28.66 5.40
C GLN A 26 19.63 -27.24 4.86
N LEU A 27 20.16 -27.10 3.65
CA LEU A 27 20.18 -25.86 2.89
C LEU A 27 19.37 -26.05 1.61
N GLU A 28 18.61 -25.05 1.26
CA GLU A 28 17.82 -24.98 0.04
C GLU A 28 18.14 -23.64 -0.62
N VAL A 29 18.53 -23.67 -1.89
CA VAL A 29 18.80 -22.47 -2.70
C VAL A 29 17.91 -22.58 -3.94
N GLY A 30 17.17 -21.53 -4.25
CA GLY A 30 16.26 -21.56 -5.37
C GLY A 30 16.06 -20.22 -6.04
N TYR A 31 15.50 -20.29 -7.24
CA TYR A 31 15.00 -19.16 -8.01
C TYR A 31 13.49 -19.29 -8.16
N MET A 32 12.79 -18.16 -8.08
CA MET A 32 11.38 -18.00 -8.37
C MET A 32 11.21 -16.85 -9.36
N GLY A 33 10.75 -17.18 -10.56
CA GLY A 33 10.33 -16.25 -11.60
C GLY A 33 8.82 -16.29 -11.79
N ARG A 34 8.21 -15.14 -12.00
CA ARG A 34 6.79 -15.01 -12.36
C ARG A 34 6.66 -13.96 -13.46
N ARG A 35 5.90 -14.26 -14.51
CA ARG A 35 5.52 -13.30 -15.57
C ARG A 35 4.00 -13.22 -15.61
N ILE A 36 3.45 -12.04 -15.36
CA ILE A 36 2.01 -11.79 -15.31
C ILE A 36 1.62 -10.93 -16.50
N LYS A 37 0.51 -11.28 -17.13
CA LYS A 37 -0.08 -10.60 -18.29
C LYS A 37 -1.58 -10.46 -18.10
N ASN A 38 -2.18 -9.55 -18.86
CA ASN A 38 -3.60 -9.21 -18.78
C ASN A 38 -4.00 -8.64 -17.41
N VAL A 39 -3.06 -7.99 -16.71
CA VAL A 39 -3.31 -7.35 -15.41
C VAL A 39 -4.30 -6.21 -15.61
N PHE A 40 -5.23 -6.07 -14.66
CA PHE A 40 -6.15 -4.93 -14.58
C PHE A 40 -5.39 -3.60 -14.73
N GLN A 41 -5.83 -2.77 -15.67
CA GLN A 41 -5.36 -1.41 -15.87
C GLN A 41 -6.51 -0.50 -16.28
N GLU A 42 -6.63 0.64 -15.63
CA GLU A 42 -7.62 1.66 -15.96
C GLU A 42 -6.95 2.77 -16.78
N LEU A 43 -7.56 3.12 -17.92
CA LEU A 43 -7.06 4.12 -18.85
C LEU A 43 -8.08 5.25 -18.99
N ASN A 44 -7.66 6.51 -18.81
CA ASN A 44 -8.48 7.66 -19.14
C ASN A 44 -8.56 7.87 -20.66
N LEU A 45 -9.77 7.76 -21.22
CA LEU A 45 -10.07 8.00 -22.63
C LEU A 45 -10.08 9.49 -23.00
N ASP A 46 -10.06 10.40 -22.01
CA ASP A 46 -9.89 11.84 -22.25
C ASP A 46 -8.41 12.28 -22.34
N ALA A 47 -7.45 11.35 -22.24
CA ALA A 47 -6.02 11.69 -22.28
C ALA A 47 -5.62 12.47 -23.54
N VAL A 48 -4.68 13.40 -23.38
CA VAL A 48 -4.19 14.24 -24.49
C VAL A 48 -3.63 13.37 -25.62
N PRO A 49 -4.11 13.51 -26.87
CA PRO A 49 -3.59 12.74 -28.00
C PRO A 49 -2.24 13.31 -28.47
N TYR A 50 -1.20 13.18 -27.65
CA TYR A 50 0.09 13.86 -27.82
C TYR A 50 0.88 13.44 -29.07
N MET A 51 0.53 12.29 -29.66
CA MET A 51 1.08 11.78 -30.92
C MET A 51 0.47 12.45 -32.16
N THR A 52 -0.55 13.31 -31.97
CA THR A 52 -1.14 14.11 -33.06
C THR A 52 -0.02 14.85 -33.79
N THR A 53 0.05 14.66 -35.10
CA THR A 53 1.13 15.17 -35.96
C THR A 53 0.60 16.22 -36.91
N LEU A 54 1.23 17.39 -36.95
CA LEU A 54 0.93 18.47 -37.89
C LEU A 54 2.23 19.04 -38.45
N ASN A 55 2.25 19.35 -39.75
CA ASN A 55 3.45 19.83 -40.47
C ASN A 55 4.73 19.01 -40.18
N GLY A 56 4.58 17.69 -40.04
CA GLY A 56 5.69 16.75 -39.78
C GLY A 56 6.19 16.67 -38.34
N GLN A 57 5.57 17.38 -37.38
CA GLN A 57 5.96 17.39 -35.97
C GLN A 57 4.81 16.89 -35.07
N THR A 58 5.09 16.10 -34.04
CA THR A 58 4.09 15.72 -33.02
C THR A 58 3.94 16.81 -31.95
N PHE A 59 2.79 16.86 -31.28
CA PHE A 59 2.61 17.75 -30.12
C PHE A 59 3.63 17.45 -29.02
N ALA A 60 3.92 16.18 -28.73
CA ALA A 60 4.94 15.83 -27.74
C ALA A 60 6.32 16.42 -28.09
N GLN A 61 6.76 16.34 -29.35
CA GLN A 61 8.01 16.94 -29.80
C GLN A 61 8.00 18.47 -29.64
N ALA A 62 6.91 19.13 -30.06
CA ALA A 62 6.77 20.59 -29.95
C ALA A 62 6.74 21.07 -28.49
N TYR A 63 6.05 20.35 -27.61
CA TYR A 63 6.00 20.59 -26.17
C TYR A 63 7.37 20.41 -25.53
N GLY A 64 8.08 19.32 -25.84
CA GLY A 64 9.40 19.01 -25.29
C GLY A 64 10.48 20.01 -25.70
N GLU A 65 10.52 20.41 -26.98
CA GLU A 65 11.47 21.43 -27.45
C GLU A 65 11.15 22.84 -26.92
N LEU A 66 9.87 23.17 -26.73
CA LEU A 66 9.49 24.42 -26.09
C LEU A 66 9.83 24.42 -24.59
N TRP A 67 9.58 23.32 -23.88
CA TRP A 67 10.02 23.14 -22.49
C TRP A 67 11.54 23.29 -22.37
N ARG A 68 12.32 22.63 -23.24
CA ARG A 68 13.79 22.66 -23.20
C ARG A 68 14.34 24.08 -23.36
N GLN A 69 13.74 24.88 -24.25
CA GLN A 69 14.13 26.28 -24.44
C GLN A 69 13.77 27.15 -23.23
N LEU A 70 12.53 27.06 -22.75
CA LEU A 70 12.07 27.83 -21.59
C LEU A 70 12.85 27.47 -20.31
N ASN A 71 13.14 26.18 -20.09
CA ASN A 71 13.90 25.69 -18.95
C ASN A 71 15.38 26.14 -19.00
N ASN A 72 15.91 26.36 -20.21
CA ASN A 72 17.24 26.96 -20.42
C ASN A 72 17.22 28.50 -20.37
N GLY A 73 16.10 29.13 -19.97
CA GLY A 73 15.99 30.58 -19.81
C GLY A 73 15.79 31.37 -21.11
N VAL A 74 15.47 30.71 -22.23
CA VAL A 74 15.11 31.41 -23.47
C VAL A 74 13.80 32.17 -23.25
N ALA A 75 13.80 33.48 -23.53
CA ALA A 75 12.61 34.31 -23.37
C ALA A 75 11.47 33.84 -24.30
N PRO A 76 10.19 33.88 -23.86
CA PRO A 76 9.05 33.45 -24.69
C PRO A 76 8.95 34.08 -26.07
N ALA A 77 9.38 35.34 -26.22
CA ALA A 77 9.41 36.07 -27.50
C ALA A 77 10.64 35.75 -28.39
N SER A 78 11.46 34.77 -28.00
CA SER A 78 12.70 34.38 -28.71
C SER A 78 12.83 32.86 -28.85
N VAL A 79 11.76 32.11 -28.58
CA VAL A 79 11.75 30.65 -28.79
C VAL A 79 11.73 30.32 -30.28
N THR A 80 12.40 29.24 -30.64
CA THR A 80 12.40 28.66 -31.98
C THR A 80 10.98 28.20 -32.32
N VAL A 81 10.48 28.64 -33.48
CA VAL A 81 9.17 28.27 -34.02
C VAL A 81 9.03 26.75 -34.15
N GLN A 82 7.91 26.20 -33.67
CA GLN A 82 7.58 24.78 -33.73
C GLN A 82 6.48 24.55 -34.79
N PRO A 83 6.73 23.79 -35.88
CA PRO A 83 5.76 23.54 -36.94
C PRO A 83 4.37 23.08 -36.48
N PHE A 84 4.29 22.31 -35.37
CA PHE A 84 3.01 21.88 -34.82
C PHE A 84 2.14 23.07 -34.37
N PHE A 85 2.68 24.04 -33.62
CA PHE A 85 1.89 25.14 -33.08
C PHE A 85 1.44 26.12 -34.16
N GLU A 86 2.29 26.38 -35.17
CA GLU A 86 1.89 27.20 -36.32
C GLU A 86 0.74 26.55 -37.09
N ALA A 87 0.75 25.23 -37.28
CA ALA A 87 -0.32 24.51 -37.94
C ALA A 87 -1.60 24.46 -37.08
N ALA A 88 -1.47 24.06 -35.82
CA ALA A 88 -2.58 23.81 -34.91
C ALA A 88 -3.43 25.05 -34.62
N LEU A 89 -2.81 26.24 -34.69
CA LEU A 89 -3.42 27.54 -34.37
C LEU A 89 -3.59 28.45 -35.61
N SER A 90 -3.56 27.88 -36.82
CA SER A 90 -3.68 28.64 -38.09
C SER A 90 -5.11 28.94 -38.58
N LYS A 91 -6.15 28.70 -37.77
CA LYS A 91 -7.54 28.84 -38.24
C LYS A 91 -7.83 30.28 -38.71
N PRO A 92 -8.39 30.48 -39.92
CA PRO A 92 -8.76 31.80 -40.41
C PRO A 92 -9.67 32.57 -39.44
N GLY A 93 -9.34 33.84 -39.19
CA GLY A 93 -10.02 34.69 -38.20
C GLY A 93 -9.60 34.42 -36.73
N GLY A 94 -8.67 33.52 -36.48
CA GLY A 94 -8.06 33.30 -35.17
C GLY A 94 -7.21 34.48 -34.70
N THR A 95 -7.18 34.72 -33.39
CA THR A 95 -6.43 35.83 -32.76
C THR A 95 -5.40 35.37 -31.72
N TYR A 96 -5.24 34.07 -31.48
CA TYR A 96 -4.32 33.53 -30.46
C TYR A 96 -2.86 33.90 -30.77
N CYS A 97 -2.48 33.85 -32.05
CA CYS A 97 -1.15 34.16 -32.55
C CYS A 97 -0.98 35.63 -32.97
N ALA A 98 -1.93 36.51 -32.63
CA ALA A 98 -1.88 37.91 -33.02
C ALA A 98 -0.80 38.69 -32.25
N ALA A 99 -0.54 39.91 -32.73
CA ALA A 99 0.39 40.86 -32.10
C ALA A 99 0.08 41.03 -30.59
N PRO A 100 1.09 41.08 -29.70
CA PRO A 100 2.51 41.30 -30.01
C PRO A 100 3.30 40.05 -30.42
N ASN A 101 2.70 38.86 -30.47
CA ASN A 101 3.40 37.64 -30.88
C ASN A 101 3.61 37.64 -32.41
N THR A 102 4.79 37.21 -32.85
CA THR A 102 5.15 37.08 -34.28
C THR A 102 5.05 35.64 -34.80
N SER A 103 4.67 34.69 -33.95
CA SER A 103 4.32 33.31 -34.31
C SER A 103 3.34 32.71 -33.30
N CYS A 104 2.66 31.63 -33.67
CA CYS A 104 1.82 30.87 -32.76
C CYS A 104 2.63 30.23 -31.62
N THR A 105 3.85 29.77 -31.91
CA THR A 105 4.78 29.20 -30.93
C THR A 105 5.13 30.21 -29.84
N MET A 106 5.40 31.47 -30.20
CA MET A 106 5.68 32.53 -29.23
C MET A 106 4.44 32.89 -28.39
N ALA A 107 3.24 32.83 -28.97
CA ALA A 107 2.00 32.98 -28.22
C ALA A 107 1.79 31.84 -27.22
N VAL A 108 2.05 30.58 -27.61
CA VAL A 108 2.03 29.43 -26.68
C VAL A 108 3.08 29.59 -25.59
N ALA A 109 4.31 29.97 -25.93
CA ALA A 109 5.38 30.20 -24.96
C ALA A 109 5.02 31.29 -23.94
N THR A 110 4.40 32.39 -24.40
CA THR A 110 4.04 33.54 -23.56
C THR A 110 2.83 33.22 -22.67
N ASN A 111 1.78 32.62 -23.25
CA ASN A 111 0.53 32.36 -22.54
C ASN A 111 0.57 31.10 -21.67
N GLN A 112 1.39 30.10 -22.03
CA GLN A 112 1.42 28.77 -21.42
C GLN A 112 2.79 28.36 -20.87
N GLY A 113 3.83 29.21 -20.95
CA GLY A 113 5.19 28.86 -20.52
C GLY A 113 5.28 28.38 -19.07
N ALA A 114 4.52 28.96 -18.14
CA ALA A 114 4.43 28.50 -16.76
C ALA A 114 3.83 27.08 -16.66
N ASN A 115 2.78 26.79 -17.43
CA ASN A 115 2.14 25.46 -17.47
C ASN A 115 3.06 24.40 -18.13
N ILE A 116 3.84 24.80 -19.13
CA ILE A 116 4.86 23.96 -19.77
C ILE A 116 5.95 23.60 -18.75
N LEU A 117 6.58 24.60 -18.11
CA LEU A 117 7.60 24.38 -17.08
C LEU A 117 7.08 23.54 -15.89
N ALA A 118 5.80 23.70 -15.56
CA ALA A 118 5.12 22.93 -14.53
C ALA A 118 4.75 21.48 -14.95
N SER A 119 4.95 21.05 -16.21
CA SER A 119 4.50 19.75 -16.74
C SER A 119 2.97 19.54 -16.75
N LEU A 120 2.21 20.60 -17.02
CA LEU A 120 0.75 20.56 -17.09
C LEU A 120 0.29 20.33 -18.55
N ALA A 121 0.68 19.20 -19.14
CA ALA A 121 0.47 18.93 -20.57
C ALA A 121 -1.02 19.01 -20.98
N SER A 122 -1.92 18.52 -20.13
CA SER A 122 -3.38 18.58 -20.36
C SER A 122 -3.94 19.99 -20.24
N THR A 123 -3.54 20.77 -19.24
CA THR A 123 -3.92 22.19 -19.15
C THR A 123 -3.45 22.98 -20.37
N VAL A 124 -2.22 22.73 -20.85
CA VAL A 124 -1.72 23.37 -22.08
C VAL A 124 -2.59 22.97 -23.27
N TRP A 125 -2.79 21.67 -23.52
CA TRP A 125 -3.61 21.22 -24.65
C TRP A 125 -5.05 21.76 -24.59
N GLN A 126 -5.70 21.72 -23.43
CA GLN A 126 -7.05 22.24 -23.24
C GLN A 126 -7.11 23.75 -23.54
N SER A 127 -6.09 24.52 -23.15
CA SER A 127 -5.98 25.94 -23.52
C SER A 127 -5.86 26.14 -25.04
N LEU A 128 -5.09 25.30 -25.74
CA LEU A 128 -4.98 25.37 -27.20
C LEU A 128 -6.29 24.97 -27.89
N ASN A 129 -6.94 23.91 -27.43
CA ASN A 129 -8.21 23.39 -27.95
C ASN A 129 -9.36 24.42 -27.80
N ASN A 130 -9.32 25.21 -26.72
CA ASN A 130 -10.26 26.31 -26.47
C ASN A 130 -9.93 27.59 -27.26
N ALA A 131 -8.78 27.69 -27.94
CA ALA A 131 -8.42 28.87 -28.70
C ALA A 131 -9.31 29.02 -29.95
N ASN A 132 -9.77 30.24 -30.24
CA ASN A 132 -10.53 30.53 -31.46
C ASN A 132 -9.77 30.19 -32.76
N SER A 133 -8.44 30.07 -32.66
CA SER A 133 -7.48 29.81 -33.73
C SER A 133 -7.22 28.31 -33.96
N TRP A 134 -7.78 27.44 -33.11
CA TRP A 134 -7.58 25.99 -33.17
C TRP A 134 -8.23 25.35 -34.40
N VAL A 135 -7.46 24.56 -35.16
CA VAL A 135 -7.91 23.93 -36.43
C VAL A 135 -8.48 22.52 -36.26
N LEU A 136 -8.06 21.77 -35.22
CA LEU A 136 -8.36 20.34 -35.10
C LEU A 136 -9.79 20.02 -34.60
N GLY A 137 -10.55 21.03 -34.17
CA GLY A 137 -11.85 20.83 -33.55
C GLY A 137 -11.77 20.08 -32.22
N ARG A 138 -12.84 19.37 -31.83
CA ARG A 138 -12.88 18.62 -30.56
C ARG A 138 -12.01 17.37 -30.64
N THR A 139 -10.84 17.41 -30.02
CA THR A 139 -9.90 16.27 -29.93
C THR A 139 -9.97 15.49 -28.61
N MET A 140 -10.78 15.96 -27.65
CA MET A 140 -10.93 15.40 -26.29
C MET A 140 -12.42 15.44 -25.89
N ILE A 141 -12.82 14.59 -24.95
CA ILE A 141 -14.19 14.52 -24.42
C ILE A 141 -14.49 15.74 -23.55
N SER A 142 -13.48 16.23 -22.82
CA SER A 142 -13.48 17.46 -22.01
C SER A 142 -13.45 18.76 -22.82
N ALA A 143 -13.18 18.68 -24.13
CA ALA A 143 -13.23 19.84 -25.01
C ALA A 143 -14.67 20.39 -25.12
N PRO A 144 -14.87 21.72 -25.10
CA PRO A 144 -16.20 22.32 -25.17
C PRO A 144 -16.91 22.02 -26.50
N LEU A 145 -18.23 22.21 -26.53
CA LEU A 145 -19.02 22.08 -27.76
C LEU A 145 -18.77 23.25 -28.71
N PHE A 146 -18.57 22.95 -29.99
CA PHE A 146 -18.43 23.96 -31.04
C PHE A 146 -19.72 24.77 -31.17
N GLY A 147 -19.63 26.10 -31.05
CA GLY A 147 -20.81 26.99 -30.99
C GLY A 147 -21.43 27.16 -29.59
N GLY A 148 -20.81 26.60 -28.54
CA GLY A 148 -21.09 27.01 -27.16
C GLY A 148 -20.73 28.49 -26.92
N PRO A 149 -21.24 29.12 -25.84
CA PRO A 149 -21.05 30.54 -25.59
C PRO A 149 -19.56 30.92 -25.52
N THR A 150 -19.13 31.79 -26.44
CA THR A 150 -17.75 32.26 -26.58
C THR A 150 -17.23 33.09 -25.39
N SER A 151 -18.12 33.45 -24.46
CA SER A 151 -17.83 34.21 -23.24
C SER A 151 -17.38 33.34 -22.05
N CYS A 152 -17.20 32.04 -22.26
CA CYS A 152 -17.09 31.06 -21.18
C CYS A 152 -15.65 30.89 -20.68
N VAL A 153 -15.22 31.78 -19.78
CA VAL A 153 -13.86 31.78 -19.20
C VAL A 153 -13.63 30.62 -18.22
N THR A 154 -14.70 30.00 -17.72
CA THR A 154 -14.66 28.82 -16.83
C THR A 154 -15.87 27.92 -17.04
N ASN A 155 -15.66 26.61 -16.97
CA ASN A 155 -16.68 25.57 -16.82
C ASN A 155 -17.69 25.38 -17.99
N CYS A 156 -17.30 25.65 -19.24
CA CYS A 156 -18.01 25.10 -20.40
C CYS A 156 -17.61 23.63 -20.61
N ALA A 157 -18.18 22.79 -19.75
CA ALA A 157 -17.90 21.37 -19.71
C ALA A 157 -18.04 20.74 -21.10
N GLY A 158 -16.99 20.03 -21.54
CA GLY A 158 -17.15 18.94 -22.49
C GLY A 158 -18.05 17.85 -21.91
N GLN A 159 -18.25 16.78 -22.68
CA GLN A 159 -19.21 15.72 -22.32
C GLN A 159 -18.83 14.94 -21.05
N SER A 160 -17.55 14.98 -20.66
CA SER A 160 -17.01 14.57 -19.35
C SER A 160 -15.63 15.19 -19.15
N THR A 161 -15.15 15.33 -17.91
CA THR A 161 -13.76 15.73 -17.61
C THR A 161 -12.79 14.56 -17.51
N THR A 162 -13.29 13.37 -17.20
CA THR A 162 -12.57 12.09 -17.29
C THR A 162 -13.50 10.99 -17.80
N LEU A 163 -12.97 9.97 -18.47
CA LEU A 163 -13.76 8.80 -18.85
C LEU A 163 -12.89 7.54 -18.86
N ASN A 164 -13.00 6.74 -17.81
CA ASN A 164 -12.11 5.61 -17.63
C ASN A 164 -12.62 4.32 -18.29
N MET A 165 -11.71 3.66 -18.99
CA MET A 165 -11.89 2.31 -19.50
C MET A 165 -11.04 1.33 -18.71
N THR A 166 -11.69 0.45 -17.99
CA THR A 166 -11.09 -0.77 -17.44
C THR A 166 -10.63 -1.69 -18.58
N THR A 167 -9.33 -1.98 -18.62
CA THR A 167 -8.65 -2.82 -19.62
C THR A 167 -7.86 -3.95 -18.95
N ALA A 168 -7.43 -4.92 -19.76
CA ALA A 168 -6.53 -5.99 -19.36
C ALA A 168 -5.19 -5.87 -20.10
N LEU A 169 -4.58 -4.68 -20.06
CA LEU A 169 -3.34 -4.36 -20.79
C LEU A 169 -2.09 -4.33 -19.91
N GLY A 170 -2.25 -4.42 -18.58
CA GLY A 170 -1.13 -4.42 -17.66
C GLY A 170 -0.30 -5.70 -17.72
N TYR A 171 0.96 -5.56 -17.33
CA TYR A 171 1.89 -6.68 -17.21
C TYR A 171 2.92 -6.43 -16.11
N SER A 172 3.40 -7.51 -15.51
CA SER A 172 4.42 -7.47 -14.46
C SER A 172 5.32 -8.70 -14.51
N ASN A 173 6.47 -8.62 -13.86
CA ASN A 173 7.27 -9.79 -13.52
C ASN A 173 7.88 -9.65 -12.13
N TYR A 174 8.13 -10.80 -11.54
CA TYR A 174 8.85 -10.95 -10.29
C TYR A 174 9.98 -11.94 -10.52
N ASN A 175 11.16 -11.62 -10.02
CA ASN A 175 12.33 -12.50 -10.07
C ASN A 175 12.98 -12.46 -8.70
N ALA A 176 13.16 -13.62 -8.08
CA ALA A 176 13.81 -13.75 -6.78
C ALA A 176 14.74 -14.95 -6.72
N LEU A 177 15.87 -14.78 -6.04
CA LEU A 177 16.69 -15.85 -5.50
C LEU A 177 16.36 -15.96 -4.01
N PHE A 178 16.14 -17.18 -3.52
CA PHE A 178 15.94 -17.44 -2.10
C PHE A 178 16.94 -18.49 -1.58
N VAL A 179 17.28 -18.36 -0.30
CA VAL A 179 18.12 -19.29 0.45
C VAL A 179 17.43 -19.60 1.78
N THR A 180 17.11 -20.86 2.01
CA THR A 180 16.52 -21.34 3.26
C THR A 180 17.45 -22.34 3.93
N MET A 181 17.91 -22.02 5.14
CA MET A 181 18.64 -22.94 6.00
C MET A 181 17.73 -23.43 7.12
N ARG A 182 17.64 -24.75 7.31
CA ARG A 182 16.90 -25.40 8.41
C ARG A 182 17.88 -26.16 9.30
N MET A 183 17.79 -25.95 10.62
CA MET A 183 18.59 -26.66 11.64
C MET A 183 17.65 -27.37 12.62
N ARG A 184 18.01 -28.58 13.04
CA ARG A 184 17.24 -29.38 14.01
C ARG A 184 18.16 -29.98 15.07
N ASP A 185 18.10 -29.45 16.29
CA ASP A 185 18.88 -29.86 17.45
C ASP A 185 20.41 -29.94 17.18
N TYR A 186 20.94 -29.06 16.33
CA TYR A 186 22.38 -28.99 16.09
C TYR A 186 23.06 -28.36 17.32
N HIS A 187 23.62 -29.21 18.20
CA HIS A 187 24.16 -28.82 19.51
C HIS A 187 23.15 -28.06 20.41
N GLY A 188 21.86 -28.40 20.32
CA GLY A 188 20.77 -27.70 21.03
C GLY A 188 20.21 -26.47 20.29
N LEU A 189 20.74 -26.12 19.11
CA LEU A 189 20.18 -25.10 18.23
C LEU A 189 19.20 -25.72 17.23
N SER A 190 17.98 -25.20 17.18
CA SER A 190 16.98 -25.50 16.15
C SER A 190 16.48 -24.19 15.54
N GLY A 191 16.10 -24.18 14.28
CA GLY A 191 15.58 -22.96 13.67
C GLY A 191 15.52 -22.97 12.15
N ILE A 192 15.02 -21.87 11.60
CA ILE A 192 14.93 -21.62 10.16
C ILE A 192 15.42 -20.20 9.88
N THR A 193 16.32 -20.08 8.91
CA THR A 193 16.80 -18.81 8.38
C THR A 193 16.45 -18.73 6.91
N ASN A 194 15.77 -17.66 6.49
CA ASN A 194 15.39 -17.39 5.11
C ASN A 194 16.00 -16.07 4.65
N LEU A 195 16.58 -16.08 3.45
CA LEU A 195 17.02 -14.90 2.71
C LEU A 195 16.28 -14.90 1.37
N THR A 196 15.68 -13.78 1.00
CA THR A 196 15.10 -13.56 -0.33
C THR A 196 15.71 -12.29 -0.92
N TRP A 197 16.39 -12.41 -2.05
CA TRP A 197 16.84 -11.29 -2.88
C TRP A 197 16.02 -11.28 -4.16
N GLY A 198 15.19 -10.27 -4.37
CA GLY A 198 14.29 -10.22 -5.52
C GLY A 198 14.02 -8.83 -6.05
N ARG A 199 13.18 -8.78 -7.10
CA ARG A 199 12.68 -7.56 -7.70
C ARG A 199 11.31 -7.80 -8.33
N SER A 200 10.35 -6.93 -8.02
CA SER A 200 9.04 -6.85 -8.66
C SER A 200 8.96 -5.62 -9.56
N LEU A 201 8.66 -5.84 -10.83
CA LEU A 201 8.52 -4.79 -11.85
C LEU A 201 7.19 -4.95 -12.58
N GLY A 202 6.56 -3.87 -13.00
CA GLY A 202 5.37 -3.91 -13.83
C GLY A 202 4.78 -2.53 -14.09
N THR A 203 3.67 -2.51 -14.80
CA THR A 203 2.99 -1.29 -15.27
C THR A 203 2.18 -0.59 -14.18
N ALA A 204 2.69 -0.53 -12.94
CA ALA A 204 2.01 0.00 -11.77
C ALA A 204 0.63 -0.63 -11.52
N GLU A 205 0.62 -1.78 -10.84
CA GLU A 205 -0.63 -2.49 -10.54
C GLU A 205 -1.39 -1.79 -9.40
N LEU A 206 -2.68 -1.57 -9.59
CA LEU A 206 -3.64 -1.26 -8.53
C LEU A 206 -4.53 -2.48 -8.29
N ALA A 207 -4.92 -2.70 -7.04
CA ALA A 207 -5.93 -3.71 -6.73
C ALA A 207 -7.28 -3.33 -7.37
N GLN A 208 -8.02 -4.32 -7.87
CA GLN A 208 -9.22 -4.14 -8.71
C GLN A 208 -10.40 -3.39 -8.06
N TYR A 209 -10.36 -3.13 -6.74
CA TYR A 209 -11.34 -2.29 -6.05
C TYR A 209 -11.05 -0.78 -6.18
N ASN A 210 -9.84 -0.40 -6.62
CA ASN A 210 -9.51 0.98 -6.91
C ASN A 210 -10.11 1.37 -8.26
N SER A 211 -10.71 2.54 -8.30
CA SER A 211 -11.25 3.21 -9.49
C SER A 211 -10.82 4.68 -9.47
N SER A 212 -11.16 5.43 -10.52
CA SER A 212 -10.79 6.85 -10.64
C SER A 212 -9.26 7.03 -10.63
N ASN A 213 -8.57 6.15 -11.35
CA ASN A 213 -7.12 6.16 -11.48
C ASN A 213 -6.74 5.80 -12.92
N THR A 214 -5.74 6.48 -13.50
CA THR A 214 -5.20 6.13 -14.81
C THR A 214 -3.70 5.84 -14.74
N VAL A 215 -3.19 5.16 -15.76
CA VAL A 215 -1.75 5.11 -16.08
C VAL A 215 -1.21 6.51 -16.44
N LEU A 216 0.10 6.70 -16.31
CA LEU A 216 0.86 7.91 -16.70
C LEU A 216 0.75 8.16 -18.20
N ASP A 217 0.76 7.09 -19.00
CA ASP A 217 0.68 7.17 -20.45
C ASP A 217 -0.36 6.17 -20.99
N PRO A 218 -1.62 6.63 -21.20
CA PRO A 218 -2.69 5.79 -21.75
C PRO A 218 -2.45 5.33 -23.19
N TRP A 219 -1.53 5.99 -23.91
CA TRP A 219 -1.18 5.68 -25.29
C TRP A 219 0.02 4.72 -25.38
N ASN A 220 0.88 4.71 -24.37
CA ASN A 220 1.99 3.79 -24.22
C ASN A 220 2.20 3.35 -22.76
N ILE A 221 1.48 2.29 -22.36
CA ILE A 221 1.51 1.71 -21.00
C ILE A 221 2.93 1.27 -20.55
N SER A 222 3.88 1.07 -21.48
CA SER A 222 5.27 0.81 -21.09
C SER A 222 5.93 2.00 -20.36
N GLY A 223 5.39 3.21 -20.52
CA GLY A 223 5.76 4.39 -19.73
C GLY A 223 5.54 4.22 -18.23
N ASN A 224 4.59 3.37 -17.80
CA ASN A 224 4.35 3.03 -16.39
C ASN A 224 5.25 1.91 -15.85
N TYR A 225 6.07 1.27 -16.68
CA TYR A 225 6.78 0.06 -16.28
C TYR A 225 7.97 0.37 -15.35
N GLY A 226 7.83 0.00 -14.07
CA GLY A 226 8.86 0.20 -13.05
C GLY A 226 8.61 -0.63 -11.78
N PRO A 227 9.27 -0.31 -10.65
CA PRO A 227 9.07 -1.02 -9.39
C PRO A 227 7.61 -1.02 -8.92
N GLN A 228 7.12 -2.18 -8.46
CA GLN A 228 5.78 -2.26 -7.86
C GLN A 228 5.77 -1.77 -6.41
N ASN A 229 4.59 -1.42 -5.89
CA ASN A 229 4.41 -0.96 -4.50
C ASN A 229 4.84 -2.00 -3.43
N PHE A 230 4.84 -3.29 -3.77
CA PHE A 230 5.38 -4.37 -2.94
C PHE A 230 6.81 -4.82 -3.31
N ASP A 231 7.54 -4.06 -4.14
CA ASP A 231 8.93 -4.38 -4.51
C ASP A 231 9.89 -4.16 -3.32
N ILE A 232 10.26 -5.22 -2.60
CA ILE A 232 11.30 -5.21 -1.57
C ILE A 232 12.50 -6.00 -2.08
N LYS A 233 13.67 -5.34 -2.17
CA LYS A 233 14.85 -5.91 -2.82
C LYS A 233 15.46 -7.07 -2.02
N LEU A 234 15.61 -6.92 -0.71
CA LEU A 234 16.27 -7.91 0.14
C LEU A 234 15.45 -8.09 1.42
N ILE A 235 15.10 -9.33 1.77
CA ILE A 235 14.41 -9.71 3.01
C ILE A 235 15.21 -10.84 3.65
N PHE A 236 15.46 -10.75 4.95
CA PHE A 236 16.12 -11.78 5.74
C PHE A 236 15.38 -11.98 7.06
N ASN A 237 15.01 -13.21 7.36
CA ASN A 237 14.31 -13.59 8.59
C ASN A 237 14.99 -14.81 9.20
N SER A 238 15.42 -14.73 10.46
CA SER A 238 16.07 -15.82 11.19
C SER A 238 15.36 -16.06 12.52
N GLY A 239 14.64 -17.18 12.61
CA GLY A 239 14.06 -17.66 13.85
C GLY A 239 14.88 -18.83 14.39
N LEU A 240 15.56 -18.60 15.51
CA LEU A 240 16.39 -19.60 16.18
C LEU A 240 15.84 -19.88 17.58
N THR A 241 16.02 -21.12 18.02
CA THR A 241 15.71 -21.59 19.38
C THR A 241 16.90 -22.39 19.87
N TYR A 242 17.57 -21.88 20.90
CA TYR A 242 18.70 -22.52 21.55
C TYR A 242 18.30 -23.06 22.93
N GLN A 243 18.45 -24.37 23.10
CA GLN A 243 18.26 -25.07 24.36
C GLN A 243 19.61 -25.63 24.82
N PRO A 244 20.35 -24.93 25.71
CA PRO A 244 21.69 -25.33 26.11
C PRO A 244 21.69 -26.69 26.80
N GLN A 245 22.28 -27.68 26.13
CA GLN A 245 22.58 -28.99 26.70
C GLN A 245 23.92 -29.00 27.47
N SER A 246 24.76 -27.99 27.23
CA SER A 246 26.02 -27.73 27.93
C SER A 246 26.33 -26.22 27.93
N PHE A 247 27.21 -25.76 28.83
CA PHE A 247 27.79 -24.42 28.72
C PHE A 247 29.00 -24.47 27.78
N PHE A 248 28.91 -23.83 26.61
CA PHE A 248 29.99 -23.71 25.61
C PHE A 248 30.72 -25.03 25.26
N GLY A 249 30.05 -26.19 25.37
CA GLY A 249 30.67 -27.51 25.20
C GLY A 249 31.62 -27.95 26.33
N LEU A 250 31.91 -27.07 27.30
CA LEU A 250 32.86 -27.31 28.39
C LEU A 250 32.22 -27.97 29.62
N TRP A 251 30.93 -27.71 29.86
CA TRP A 251 30.20 -28.24 31.02
C TRP A 251 28.90 -28.91 30.60
N ASP A 252 28.88 -30.24 30.54
CA ASP A 252 27.67 -31.02 30.28
C ASP A 252 26.66 -30.89 31.45
N PHE A 253 25.46 -30.42 31.12
CA PHE A 253 24.38 -30.26 32.07
C PHE A 253 23.52 -31.51 32.21
N ARG A 254 23.51 -32.42 31.22
CA ARG A 254 22.59 -33.58 31.15
C ARG A 254 22.57 -34.38 32.45
N ASN A 255 23.75 -34.66 33.00
CA ASN A 255 23.93 -35.50 34.19
C ASN A 255 23.90 -34.75 35.54
N LYS A 256 23.81 -33.41 35.56
CA LYS A 256 23.81 -32.63 36.82
C LYS A 256 22.46 -32.78 37.56
N LYS A 257 22.53 -33.01 38.87
CA LYS A 257 21.40 -33.18 39.80
C LYS A 257 21.43 -32.10 40.90
N GLY A 258 20.38 -32.01 41.72
CA GLY A 258 20.28 -31.05 42.82
C GLY A 258 20.19 -29.59 42.35
N ILE A 259 20.46 -28.65 43.25
CA ILE A 259 20.30 -27.19 43.05
C ILE A 259 20.99 -26.71 41.77
N VAL A 260 22.24 -27.13 41.54
CA VAL A 260 22.99 -26.80 40.31
C VAL A 260 22.23 -27.26 39.06
N GLY A 261 21.66 -28.46 39.07
CA GLY A 261 20.83 -28.99 37.99
C GLY A 261 19.59 -28.13 37.70
N HIS A 262 18.88 -27.67 38.73
CA HIS A 262 17.72 -26.77 38.56
C HIS A 262 18.12 -25.39 38.02
N LEU A 263 19.27 -24.85 38.43
CA LEU A 263 19.78 -23.56 37.94
C LEU A 263 20.21 -23.61 36.46
N VAL A 264 20.83 -24.70 36.01
CA VAL A 264 21.40 -24.78 34.63
C VAL A 264 20.47 -25.40 33.57
N LYS A 265 19.52 -26.27 33.94
CA LYS A 265 18.64 -26.97 32.98
C LYS A 265 17.39 -26.18 32.61
N GLY A 266 16.78 -26.46 31.46
CA GLY A 266 15.47 -25.92 31.09
C GLY A 266 15.46 -24.47 30.62
N TRP A 267 16.62 -23.88 30.34
CA TRP A 267 16.67 -22.61 29.60
C TRP A 267 16.29 -22.83 28.13
N THR A 268 15.53 -21.90 27.57
CA THR A 268 15.29 -21.76 26.13
C THR A 268 15.52 -20.30 25.75
N ILE A 269 16.42 -20.05 24.80
CA ILE A 269 16.74 -18.72 24.29
C ILE A 269 16.32 -18.69 22.82
N ALA A 270 15.31 -17.89 22.47
CA ALA A 270 14.77 -17.83 21.13
C ALA A 270 14.84 -16.41 20.57
N PRO A 271 15.95 -16.03 19.90
CA PRO A 271 16.02 -14.78 19.15
C PRO A 271 15.30 -14.91 17.81
N PHE A 272 14.59 -13.85 17.44
CA PHE A 272 13.98 -13.67 16.13
C PHE A 272 14.53 -12.38 15.51
N PHE A 273 15.37 -12.54 14.49
CA PHE A 273 15.98 -11.42 13.76
C PHE A 273 15.26 -11.21 12.44
N THR A 274 14.88 -9.97 12.16
CA THR A 274 14.35 -9.56 10.85
C THR A 274 15.20 -8.44 10.28
N PHE A 275 15.37 -8.46 8.96
CA PHE A 275 16.02 -7.41 8.20
C PHE A 275 15.33 -7.29 6.84
N GLN A 276 15.15 -6.05 6.38
CA GLN A 276 14.76 -5.77 5.01
C GLN A 276 15.54 -4.56 4.47
N SER A 277 15.87 -4.61 3.19
CA SER A 277 16.18 -3.41 2.42
C SER A 277 15.03 -2.42 2.58
N GLY A 278 15.33 -1.12 2.65
CA GLY A 278 14.30 -0.13 2.88
C GLY A 278 13.15 -0.22 1.87
N PRO A 279 11.91 0.06 2.31
CA PRO A 279 10.76 0.08 1.42
C PRO A 279 11.00 1.09 0.31
N GLY A 280 10.30 0.88 -0.81
CA GLY A 280 10.32 1.83 -1.90
C GLY A 280 9.92 3.23 -1.45
N ASN A 281 10.50 4.25 -2.08
CA ASN A 281 10.11 5.63 -1.90
C ASN A 281 10.22 6.37 -3.24
N SER A 282 9.55 7.50 -3.36
CA SER A 282 9.46 8.28 -4.59
C SER A 282 9.55 9.76 -4.28
N VAL A 283 10.16 10.51 -5.20
CA VAL A 283 10.07 11.96 -5.19
C VAL A 283 8.83 12.33 -6.01
N VAL A 284 7.81 12.86 -5.35
CA VAL A 284 6.53 13.21 -5.98
C VAL A 284 6.40 14.72 -6.23
N TYR A 285 5.39 15.12 -7.00
CA TYR A 285 5.03 16.51 -7.26
C TYR A 285 3.57 16.60 -7.75
N SER A 286 2.91 17.73 -7.49
CA SER A 286 1.46 17.95 -7.70
C SER A 286 0.99 17.82 -9.15
N SER A 287 1.83 18.15 -10.13
CA SER A 287 1.49 17.98 -11.55
C SER A 287 1.81 16.59 -12.12
N GLY A 288 2.16 15.61 -11.27
CA GLY A 288 2.36 14.23 -11.70
C GLY A 288 1.15 13.72 -12.50
N GLU A 289 -0.05 14.13 -12.08
CA GLU A 289 -1.34 13.75 -12.67
C GLU A 289 -1.58 14.29 -14.09
N GLN A 290 -0.83 15.29 -14.54
CA GLN A 290 -0.88 15.79 -15.92
C GLN A 290 0.37 15.46 -16.73
N SER A 291 1.31 14.72 -16.14
CA SER A 291 2.51 14.28 -16.83
C SER A 291 2.09 13.35 -17.99
N PHE A 292 2.63 13.63 -19.18
CA PHE A 292 2.29 12.99 -20.46
C PHE A 292 0.82 13.16 -20.91
N GLY A 293 0.02 13.98 -20.22
CA GLY A 293 -1.35 14.27 -20.61
C GLY A 293 -2.38 13.21 -20.18
N SER A 294 -2.05 12.41 -19.15
CA SER A 294 -2.88 11.31 -18.62
C SER A 294 -4.24 11.74 -18.10
N ASN A 295 -4.33 12.82 -17.32
CA ASN A 295 -5.58 13.37 -16.80
C ASN A 295 -5.72 14.87 -17.11
N THR A 296 -6.95 15.34 -17.33
CA THR A 296 -7.30 16.73 -17.66
C THR A 296 -7.86 17.44 -16.43
N ALA A 297 -7.32 18.59 -16.02
CA ALA A 297 -7.93 19.37 -14.92
C ALA A 297 -9.30 19.95 -15.34
N PRO A 298 -10.31 20.00 -14.45
CA PRO A 298 -10.34 19.59 -13.04
C PRO A 298 -10.88 18.15 -12.86
N GLY A 299 -10.39 17.20 -13.64
CA GLY A 299 -10.74 15.79 -13.58
C GLY A 299 -10.36 15.13 -12.26
N GLY A 300 -11.19 14.20 -11.79
CA GLY A 300 -11.07 13.59 -10.46
C GLY A 300 -10.09 12.43 -10.35
N ASP A 301 -9.45 12.01 -11.44
CA ASP A 301 -8.64 10.80 -11.46
C ASP A 301 -7.21 11.00 -10.96
N GLY A 302 -6.79 10.12 -10.04
CA GLY A 302 -5.37 9.96 -9.72
C GLY A 302 -4.59 9.41 -10.90
N VAL A 303 -3.29 9.66 -10.94
CA VAL A 303 -2.39 8.99 -11.89
C VAL A 303 -1.42 8.11 -11.13
N THR A 304 -1.38 6.85 -11.53
CA THR A 304 -0.57 5.83 -10.87
C THR A 304 0.90 6.05 -11.15
N ALA A 305 1.72 5.92 -10.10
CA ALA A 305 3.14 5.66 -10.22
C ALA A 305 3.93 6.71 -11.04
N VAL A 306 3.65 7.99 -10.83
CA VAL A 306 4.42 9.10 -11.41
C VAL A 306 5.48 9.58 -10.44
N ASN A 307 6.74 9.59 -10.88
CA ASN A 307 7.87 10.08 -10.09
C ASN A 307 8.57 11.26 -10.77
N ALA A 308 9.29 12.05 -9.98
CA ALA A 308 10.32 12.94 -10.50
C ALA A 308 11.44 12.14 -11.17
N VAL A 309 11.99 12.71 -12.25
CA VAL A 309 13.09 12.16 -13.03
C VAL A 309 14.41 12.72 -12.52
N LEU A 310 15.46 11.90 -12.56
CA LEU A 310 16.82 12.29 -12.21
C LEU A 310 17.50 13.04 -13.38
N ASN A 311 18.13 14.18 -13.07
CA ASN A 311 18.99 14.93 -14.00
C ASN A 311 20.37 14.27 -14.16
N ALA A 312 20.82 13.50 -13.17
CA ALA A 312 22.12 12.83 -13.11
C ALA A 312 22.01 11.53 -12.28
N PRO A 313 22.97 10.59 -12.38
CA PRO A 313 22.98 9.38 -11.56
C PRO A 313 22.86 9.69 -10.06
N PHE A 314 21.94 9.01 -9.38
CA PHE A 314 21.65 9.29 -7.97
C PHE A 314 22.80 8.89 -7.03
N THR A 315 23.29 9.85 -6.27
CA THR A 315 24.40 9.70 -5.30
C THR A 315 24.00 9.92 -3.84
N GLY A 316 22.75 10.32 -3.57
CA GLY A 316 22.29 10.74 -2.22
C GLY A 316 22.24 9.64 -1.15
N GLY A 317 22.38 8.38 -1.53
CA GLY A 317 22.32 7.25 -0.59
C GLY A 317 20.91 7.03 0.00
N THR A 318 20.85 6.21 1.06
CA THR A 318 19.58 5.79 1.71
C THR A 318 19.76 5.63 3.23
N ALA A 319 20.69 6.37 3.84
CA ALA A 319 20.97 6.29 5.27
C ALA A 319 20.29 7.45 6.01
N ALA A 320 20.10 7.34 7.33
CA ALA A 320 19.68 8.49 8.13
C ALA A 320 20.91 9.25 8.65
N HIS A 321 20.88 10.57 8.50
CA HIS A 321 21.92 11.50 8.89
C HIS A 321 21.39 12.48 9.96
N TYR A 322 22.18 12.67 11.01
CA TYR A 322 21.87 13.52 12.16
C TYR A 322 22.58 14.88 12.03
N GLY A 323 22.02 15.93 12.64
CA GLY A 323 22.57 17.29 12.58
C GLY A 323 22.32 18.02 11.25
N VAL A 324 21.45 17.49 10.37
CA VAL A 324 21.21 18.07 9.04
C VAL A 324 20.22 19.22 9.14
N VAL A 325 20.71 20.45 8.94
CA VAL A 325 19.92 21.69 9.01
C VAL A 325 19.26 22.06 7.67
N GLY A 326 19.75 21.55 6.54
CA GLY A 326 19.32 21.98 5.21
C GLY A 326 19.95 23.32 4.76
N SER A 327 19.71 23.70 3.51
CA SER A 327 20.29 24.91 2.89
C SER A 327 19.42 25.39 1.73
N ASN A 328 19.55 26.67 1.33
CA ASN A 328 18.82 27.25 0.17
C ASN A 328 17.29 27.05 0.20
N GLY A 329 16.68 26.98 1.38
CA GLY A 329 15.24 26.70 1.54
C GLY A 329 14.86 25.22 1.39
N VAL A 330 15.82 24.33 1.13
CA VAL A 330 15.62 22.89 0.99
C VAL A 330 16.01 22.15 2.27
N GLY A 331 15.11 21.29 2.78
CA GLY A 331 15.30 20.52 4.00
C GLY A 331 15.43 21.35 5.28
N THR A 332 15.13 22.66 5.21
CA THR A 332 15.30 23.64 6.31
C THR A 332 14.25 23.50 7.41
N ASN A 333 13.06 23.00 7.09
CA ASN A 333 12.03 22.64 8.06
C ASN A 333 12.34 21.25 8.64
N ASN A 334 13.48 21.13 9.32
CA ASN A 334 13.97 19.89 9.94
C ASN A 334 14.27 20.04 11.43
N VAL A 335 13.21 20.28 12.22
CA VAL A 335 13.30 20.49 13.68
C VAL A 335 14.02 19.35 14.41
N GLY A 336 13.88 18.10 13.94
CA GLY A 336 14.57 16.93 14.51
C GLY A 336 16.00 16.72 14.03
N GLN A 337 16.49 17.58 13.11
CA GLN A 337 17.80 17.50 12.46
C GLN A 337 18.13 16.12 11.86
N LEU A 338 17.09 15.37 11.45
CA LEU A 338 17.20 14.01 10.92
C LEU A 338 16.73 13.99 9.46
N ASN A 339 17.64 13.67 8.54
CA ASN A 339 17.37 13.68 7.09
C ASN A 339 17.93 12.40 6.45
N MET A 340 17.40 11.96 5.30
CA MET A 340 17.98 10.86 4.53
C MET A 340 19.24 11.29 3.75
N PHE A 341 19.50 12.60 3.64
CA PHE A 341 20.61 13.17 2.87
C PHE A 341 21.49 14.04 3.77
N THR A 342 22.80 13.98 3.58
CA THR A 342 23.74 14.94 4.20
C THR A 342 23.58 16.35 3.65
N ASP A 343 23.33 16.46 2.34
CA ASP A 343 22.99 17.70 1.64
C ASP A 343 21.66 17.50 0.88
N PRO A 344 20.51 17.86 1.49
CA PRO A 344 19.22 17.73 0.83
C PRO A 344 19.05 18.69 -0.34
N ALA A 345 19.77 19.81 -0.39
CA ALA A 345 19.67 20.79 -1.48
C ALA A 345 20.35 20.28 -2.75
N ALA A 346 21.54 19.69 -2.63
CA ALA A 346 22.22 19.05 -3.76
C ALA A 346 21.41 17.87 -4.32
N VAL A 347 20.81 17.05 -3.45
CA VAL A 347 19.96 15.94 -3.89
C VAL A 347 18.68 16.44 -4.56
N TYR A 348 18.01 17.46 -4.01
CA TYR A 348 16.82 18.07 -4.59
C TYR A 348 17.07 18.64 -6.00
N ALA A 349 18.19 19.35 -6.19
CA ALA A 349 18.59 19.88 -7.51
C ALA A 349 18.88 18.78 -8.55
N GLY A 350 19.17 17.55 -8.08
CA GLY A 350 19.30 16.36 -8.92
C GLY A 350 17.98 15.83 -9.50
N PHE A 351 16.82 16.34 -9.08
CA PHE A 351 15.50 15.92 -9.56
C PHE A 351 14.80 17.02 -10.38
N ARG A 352 13.92 16.58 -11.29
CA ARG A 352 12.98 17.44 -12.01
C ARG A 352 11.64 16.73 -12.21
N ARG A 353 10.61 17.48 -12.58
CA ARG A 353 9.32 16.91 -13.04
C ARG A 353 9.53 16.10 -14.32
N CYS A 354 8.69 15.09 -14.53
CA CYS A 354 8.66 14.30 -15.76
C CYS A 354 7.98 15.09 -16.88
N ILE A 355 8.59 15.18 -18.06
CA ILE A 355 8.19 16.11 -19.13
C ILE A 355 7.86 15.34 -20.41
N LEU A 356 6.66 15.56 -20.93
CA LEU A 356 6.19 15.01 -22.20
C LEU A 356 7.15 15.38 -23.35
N GLY A 357 7.58 14.38 -24.14
CA GLY A 357 8.46 14.58 -25.29
C GLY A 357 9.95 14.80 -24.96
N VAL A 358 10.31 14.85 -23.67
CA VAL A 358 11.71 14.83 -23.20
C VAL A 358 12.00 13.49 -22.52
N ASP A 359 11.10 13.04 -21.67
CA ASP A 359 11.16 11.72 -21.05
C ASP A 359 10.38 10.69 -21.87
N THR A 360 10.77 9.41 -21.73
CA THR A 360 10.03 8.26 -22.27
C THR A 360 9.28 7.47 -21.21
N SER A 361 9.63 7.66 -19.94
CA SER A 361 9.00 7.03 -18.78
C SER A 361 9.38 7.77 -17.50
N CYS A 362 8.44 7.88 -16.58
CA CYS A 362 8.66 8.21 -15.17
C CYS A 362 7.83 7.31 -14.25
N GLY A 363 7.50 6.12 -14.77
CA GLY A 363 6.64 5.10 -14.16
C GLY A 363 7.26 4.32 -13.02
N GLY A 364 6.48 3.36 -12.50
CA GLY A 364 6.79 2.59 -11.30
C GLY A 364 6.48 3.36 -10.01
N TYR A 365 6.18 2.68 -8.91
CA TYR A 365 5.83 3.36 -7.66
C TYR A 365 7.02 4.07 -7.01
N TYR A 366 8.26 3.68 -7.36
CA TYR A 366 9.46 4.04 -6.61
C TYR A 366 10.65 4.36 -7.51
N GLY A 367 11.17 5.59 -7.39
CA GLY A 367 12.47 5.99 -7.93
C GLY A 367 13.64 5.82 -6.94
N LEU A 368 13.34 5.69 -5.64
CA LEU A 368 14.31 5.64 -4.54
C LEU A 368 13.96 4.53 -3.53
N ARG A 369 14.79 4.41 -2.49
CA ARG A 369 14.57 3.54 -1.33
C ARG A 369 14.69 4.37 -0.05
N SER A 370 13.79 4.09 0.89
CA SER A 370 13.92 4.55 2.28
C SER A 370 15.10 3.86 2.99
N PRO A 371 15.44 4.25 4.23
CA PRO A 371 16.40 3.51 5.03
C PRO A 371 16.03 2.03 5.26
N MET A 372 17.07 1.20 5.39
CA MET A 372 16.91 -0.22 5.74
C MET A 372 16.33 -0.37 7.16
N ILE A 373 15.53 -1.43 7.34
CA ILE A 373 14.86 -1.71 8.60
C ILE A 373 15.33 -3.08 9.06
N TRP A 374 15.80 -3.15 10.30
CA TRP A 374 16.07 -4.41 10.98
C TRP A 374 15.44 -4.35 12.37
N ASN A 375 15.27 -5.51 12.98
CA ASN A 375 14.81 -5.66 14.35
C ASN A 375 15.34 -6.97 14.95
N THR A 376 15.37 -7.05 16.27
CA THR A 376 15.64 -8.31 16.97
C THR A 376 14.73 -8.42 18.17
N ASP A 377 13.82 -9.38 18.12
CA ASP A 377 13.00 -9.77 19.25
C ASP A 377 13.66 -10.97 19.96
N LEU A 378 13.46 -11.10 21.26
CA LEU A 378 14.07 -12.17 22.06
C LEU A 378 13.06 -12.74 23.06
N THR A 379 12.84 -14.05 23.00
CA THR A 379 12.17 -14.77 24.09
C THR A 379 13.21 -15.51 24.93
N LEU A 380 13.22 -15.25 26.23
CA LEU A 380 13.97 -16.00 27.23
C LEU A 380 12.99 -16.77 28.11
N ALA A 381 13.04 -18.10 28.07
CA ALA A 381 12.19 -18.97 28.87
C ALA A 381 13.01 -19.91 29.78
N LYS A 382 12.42 -20.27 30.92
CA LYS A 382 13.01 -21.14 31.94
C LYS A 382 11.96 -22.11 32.47
N ASP A 383 12.24 -23.39 32.27
CA ASP A 383 11.45 -24.51 32.79
C ASP A 383 12.00 -24.95 34.15
N PHE A 384 11.22 -24.71 35.20
CA PHE A 384 11.43 -25.23 36.54
C PHE A 384 10.63 -26.51 36.73
N LYS A 385 11.31 -27.62 37.05
CA LYS A 385 10.65 -28.89 37.43
C LYS A 385 10.72 -29.08 38.94
N PHE A 386 9.55 -29.23 39.57
CA PHE A 386 9.40 -29.46 41.00
C PHE A 386 8.85 -30.88 41.22
N GLY A 387 9.76 -31.83 41.42
CA GLY A 387 9.43 -33.26 41.41
C GLY A 387 8.97 -33.74 40.03
N GLU A 388 8.19 -34.82 40.01
CA GLU A 388 7.69 -35.47 38.78
C GLU A 388 6.39 -34.86 38.24
N ARG A 389 5.65 -34.11 39.09
CA ARG A 389 4.23 -33.76 38.84
C ARG A 389 3.96 -32.28 38.59
N ILE A 390 4.89 -31.39 38.92
CA ILE A 390 4.68 -29.92 38.82
C ILE A 390 5.81 -29.30 37.99
N GLY A 391 5.44 -28.65 36.90
CA GLY A 391 6.31 -27.79 36.09
C GLY A 391 5.85 -26.35 36.17
N ILE A 392 6.78 -25.41 36.25
CA ILE A 392 6.52 -23.98 36.06
C ILE A 392 7.42 -23.49 34.94
N ARG A 393 6.82 -22.87 33.90
CA ARG A 393 7.55 -22.12 32.88
C ARG A 393 7.41 -20.64 33.19
N ALA A 394 8.53 -19.96 33.38
CA ALA A 394 8.59 -18.50 33.33
C ALA A 394 9.20 -18.09 31.99
N SER A 395 8.63 -17.11 31.31
CA SER A 395 9.23 -16.54 30.10
C SER A 395 9.08 -15.02 30.04
N VAL A 396 10.10 -14.38 29.48
CA VAL A 396 10.13 -12.95 29.19
C VAL A 396 10.31 -12.78 27.68
N GLN A 397 9.48 -11.97 27.07
CA GLN A 397 9.61 -11.57 25.66
C GLN A 397 10.05 -10.10 25.59
N PHE A 398 11.04 -9.83 24.76
CA PHE A 398 11.50 -8.48 24.43
C PHE A 398 11.21 -8.23 22.96
N THR A 399 10.44 -7.18 22.65
CA THR A 399 10.45 -6.60 21.30
C THR A 399 11.60 -5.61 21.20
N ASN A 400 12.31 -5.55 20.06
CA ASN A 400 13.48 -4.67 19.87
C ASN A 400 14.46 -4.72 21.07
N VAL A 401 15.06 -5.89 21.32
CA VAL A 401 15.89 -6.15 22.52
C VAL A 401 17.06 -5.15 22.67
N PHE A 402 17.62 -4.72 21.55
CA PHE A 402 18.69 -3.72 21.48
C PHE A 402 18.21 -2.27 21.72
N ASN A 403 16.89 -2.03 21.68
CA ASN A 403 16.27 -0.70 21.75
C ASN A 403 16.87 0.29 20.74
N HIS A 404 17.20 -0.20 19.54
CA HIS A 404 17.75 0.68 18.50
C HIS A 404 16.62 1.47 17.84
N PHE A 405 16.95 2.66 17.36
CA PHE A 405 16.09 3.41 16.47
C PHE A 405 16.18 2.82 15.06
N ALA A 406 15.05 2.57 14.41
CA ALA A 406 14.98 2.35 12.97
C ALA A 406 14.29 3.57 12.35
N PRO A 407 14.96 4.37 11.51
CA PRO A 407 14.34 5.52 10.84
C PRO A 407 13.19 5.08 9.92
N GLY A 408 12.10 5.85 9.91
CA GLY A 408 11.03 5.73 8.91
C GLY A 408 11.45 6.27 7.53
N GLY A 409 10.55 6.15 6.56
CA GLY A 409 10.74 6.77 5.25
C GLY A 409 10.71 8.31 5.32
N PRO A 410 11.57 9.02 4.57
CA PRO A 410 11.55 10.47 4.50
C PRO A 410 10.38 11.02 3.66
N ALA A 411 10.02 12.28 3.89
CA ALA A 411 9.16 13.05 3.00
C ALA A 411 9.94 13.54 1.77
N LEU A 412 9.42 13.28 0.57
CA LEU A 412 10.08 13.56 -0.71
C LEU A 412 9.09 14.16 -1.72
N ASN A 413 8.94 15.48 -1.70
CA ASN A 413 8.05 16.21 -2.61
C ASN A 413 8.78 17.44 -3.16
N LEU A 414 8.81 17.63 -4.48
CA LEU A 414 9.43 18.81 -5.09
C LEU A 414 8.71 20.10 -4.72
N ASP A 415 7.41 20.05 -4.46
CA ASP A 415 6.61 21.25 -4.14
C ASP A 415 6.70 21.64 -2.66
N GLN A 416 7.40 20.84 -1.84
CA GLN A 416 7.61 21.07 -0.41
C GLN A 416 9.11 20.93 -0.09
N ALA A 417 9.92 21.73 -0.80
CA ALA A 417 11.37 21.75 -0.68
C ALA A 417 11.85 21.89 0.78
N ASP A 418 11.16 22.68 1.60
CA ASP A 418 11.48 22.91 3.02
C ASP A 418 11.54 21.61 3.84
N ARG A 419 10.78 20.58 3.46
CA ARG A 419 10.68 19.28 4.14
C ARG A 419 11.46 18.16 3.46
N PHE A 420 12.13 18.45 2.34
CA PHE A 420 12.74 17.43 1.50
C PHE A 420 13.79 16.58 2.24
N GLY A 421 13.62 15.26 2.17
CA GLY A 421 14.49 14.26 2.80
C GLY A 421 14.30 14.11 4.31
N ARG A 422 13.48 14.94 4.97
CA ARG A 422 13.28 14.89 6.43
C ARG A 422 12.64 13.58 6.86
N ILE A 423 13.16 13.00 7.94
CA ILE A 423 12.60 11.82 8.61
C ILE A 423 11.90 12.29 9.90
N THR A 424 10.62 11.98 10.05
CA THR A 424 9.79 12.38 11.21
C THR A 424 9.31 11.22 12.07
N GLY A 425 9.45 9.98 11.58
CA GLY A 425 8.95 8.77 12.23
C GLY A 425 10.02 7.69 12.40
N GLN A 426 9.66 6.65 13.14
CA GLN A 426 10.44 5.43 13.29
C GLN A 426 9.70 4.26 12.63
N ALA A 427 10.45 3.33 12.05
CA ALA A 427 9.93 2.15 11.36
C ALA A 427 9.65 0.97 12.30
N ILE A 428 10.12 0.98 13.55
CA ILE A 428 9.84 -0.06 14.56
C ILE A 428 9.49 0.58 15.91
N THR A 429 8.82 -0.18 16.77
CA THR A 429 8.55 0.25 18.15
C THR A 429 9.83 0.30 18.99
N GLN A 430 9.81 1.16 20.01
CA GLN A 430 10.77 1.09 21.11
C GLN A 430 10.65 -0.25 21.85
N ARG A 431 11.66 -0.60 22.63
CA ARG A 431 11.70 -1.87 23.36
C ARG A 431 10.52 -2.02 24.32
N GLN A 432 9.77 -3.10 24.17
CA GLN A 432 8.75 -3.51 25.14
C GLN A 432 9.15 -4.85 25.76
N THR A 433 8.75 -5.07 27.02
CA THR A 433 9.04 -6.28 27.77
C THR A 433 7.72 -6.87 28.28
N GLU A 434 7.45 -8.12 27.95
CA GLU A 434 6.27 -8.85 28.40
C GLU A 434 6.68 -10.07 29.24
N PHE A 435 5.96 -10.31 30.33
CA PHE A 435 6.21 -11.43 31.25
C PHE A 435 5.06 -12.42 31.17
N LEU A 436 5.36 -13.70 30.93
CA LEU A 436 4.38 -14.78 30.94
C LEU A 436 4.81 -15.87 31.92
N HIS A 437 3.83 -16.45 32.61
CA HIS A 437 4.03 -17.61 33.48
C HIS A 437 3.00 -18.71 33.16
N GLY A 438 3.45 -19.96 33.12
CA GLY A 438 2.61 -21.14 32.96
C GLY A 438 2.89 -22.15 34.05
N VAL A 439 1.85 -22.81 34.57
CA VAL A 439 1.95 -23.92 35.51
C VAL A 439 1.36 -25.16 34.85
N GLU A 440 2.17 -26.19 34.68
CA GLU A 440 1.74 -27.50 34.19
C GLU A 440 1.70 -28.49 35.36
N SER A 441 0.54 -29.10 35.59
CA SER A 441 0.35 -30.14 36.61
C SER A 441 0.00 -31.48 35.97
N PHE A 442 0.87 -32.48 36.14
CA PHE A 442 0.62 -33.85 35.69
C PHE A 442 -0.10 -34.64 36.80
N VAL A 443 -1.42 -34.73 36.69
CA VAL A 443 -2.23 -35.66 37.48
C VAL A 443 -2.07 -37.07 36.91
N SER A 444 -1.18 -37.87 37.51
CA SER A 444 -1.10 -39.30 37.20
C SER A 444 -2.34 -40.01 37.73
N VAL A 445 -3.35 -40.26 36.88
CA VAL A 445 -4.46 -41.17 37.21
C VAL A 445 -3.92 -42.60 37.20
N ILE A 446 -3.31 -43.01 38.32
CA ILE A 446 -3.02 -44.41 38.59
C ILE A 446 -4.36 -45.08 38.91
N SER A 447 -5.06 -45.56 37.88
CA SER A 447 -6.18 -46.47 38.13
C SER A 447 -5.60 -47.79 38.62
N GLN A 448 -5.56 -48.00 39.92
CA GLN A 448 -5.46 -49.37 40.48
C GLN A 448 -6.73 -50.10 40.07
N ALA A 449 -6.67 -50.83 38.95
CA ALA A 449 -7.71 -51.76 38.57
C ALA A 449 -7.52 -53.04 39.38
N PRO A 450 -8.54 -53.50 40.15
CA PRO A 450 -8.56 -54.89 40.61
C PRO A 450 -8.49 -55.82 39.40
N ARG A 451 -7.84 -56.98 39.54
CA ARG A 451 -7.84 -58.00 38.47
C ARG A 451 -9.27 -58.51 38.27
N ALA A 452 -9.91 -58.08 37.20
CA ALA A 452 -11.12 -58.69 36.65
C ALA A 452 -10.99 -58.73 35.13
N ASN A 453 -11.27 -59.90 34.54
CA ASN A 453 -11.23 -60.08 33.10
C ASN A 453 -12.32 -59.25 32.42
N HIS A 454 -11.96 -58.47 31.40
CA HIS A 454 -12.58 -58.38 30.07
C HIS A 454 -12.06 -57.12 29.32
N PRO A 455 -12.05 -57.11 27.97
CA PRO A 455 -11.37 -56.09 27.18
C PRO A 455 -12.18 -54.78 27.04
N TRP A 456 -11.58 -53.80 26.35
CA TRP A 456 -12.04 -52.43 26.08
C TRP A 456 -11.80 -51.41 27.20
N ARG A 457 -10.67 -50.68 27.09
CA ARG A 457 -10.49 -49.36 27.70
C ARG A 457 -10.02 -48.36 26.64
N LEU A 458 -10.86 -47.36 26.40
CA LEU A 458 -10.56 -46.20 25.57
C LEU A 458 -9.75 -45.19 26.40
N PHE A 459 -8.58 -44.78 25.91
CA PHE A 459 -7.81 -43.71 26.57
C PHE A 459 -8.22 -42.34 26.02
N LEU A 460 -8.94 -41.56 26.82
CA LEU A 460 -9.19 -40.15 26.57
C LEU A 460 -8.07 -39.31 27.21
N PHE A 461 -7.24 -38.69 26.37
CA PHE A 461 -6.37 -37.59 26.80
C PHE A 461 -7.15 -36.27 26.67
N ALA A 462 -7.42 -35.61 27.78
CA ALA A 462 -7.83 -34.21 27.77
C ALA A 462 -6.58 -33.32 27.67
N GLN A 463 -6.46 -32.56 26.58
CA GLN A 463 -5.52 -31.43 26.53
C GLN A 463 -6.17 -30.21 27.19
N PRO A 464 -5.42 -29.37 27.93
CA PRO A 464 -5.88 -28.04 28.26
C PRO A 464 -5.85 -27.18 26.99
N GLU A 465 -7.01 -26.68 26.56
CA GLU A 465 -7.09 -25.69 25.48
C GLU A 465 -6.36 -24.41 25.90
N GLN A 466 -5.32 -24.01 25.17
CA GLN A 466 -4.85 -22.63 25.25
C GLN A 466 -5.82 -21.74 24.47
N ILE A 467 -6.42 -20.78 25.18
CA ILE A 467 -7.15 -19.67 24.55
C ILE A 467 -6.10 -18.78 23.87
N ILE A 468 -5.90 -18.99 22.57
CA ILE A 468 -5.11 -18.11 21.72
C ILE A 468 -5.87 -16.79 21.60
N GLN A 469 -5.37 -15.72 22.20
CA GLN A 469 -5.83 -14.37 21.87
C GLN A 469 -5.27 -13.98 20.50
N PRO A 470 -6.09 -13.49 19.55
CA PRO A 470 -5.59 -12.95 18.30
C PRO A 470 -4.94 -11.59 18.54
N HIS A 471 -3.61 -11.56 18.62
CA HIS A 471 -2.85 -10.31 18.53
C HIS A 471 -2.87 -9.79 17.08
N VAL A 472 -3.89 -9.01 16.74
CA VAL A 472 -3.93 -8.26 15.48
C VAL A 472 -2.91 -7.12 15.54
N LYS A 473 -1.73 -7.32 14.92
CA LYS A 473 -0.75 -6.25 14.69
C LYS A 473 -1.04 -5.55 13.36
N CYS A 474 -1.84 -4.49 13.40
CA CYS A 474 -2.04 -3.62 12.24
C CYS A 474 -0.73 -2.89 11.89
N TRP A 475 -0.25 -3.06 10.65
CA TRP A 475 0.82 -2.24 10.08
C TRP A 475 0.26 -1.38 8.93
N HIS A 476 0.25 -0.07 9.14
CA HIS A 476 -0.02 1.03 8.20
C HIS A 476 -0.89 0.77 6.94
N ALA A 477 -2.17 1.13 7.05
CA ALA A 477 -2.85 2.03 6.11
C ALA A 477 -3.84 2.90 6.92
N GLN A 478 -3.88 4.22 6.70
CA GLN A 478 -4.52 5.17 7.64
C GLN A 478 -6.00 5.48 7.29
N SER A 479 -6.68 4.60 6.55
CA SER A 479 -8.07 4.77 6.08
C SER A 479 -9.06 3.70 6.54
N ASP A 480 -8.63 2.48 6.88
CA ASP A 480 -9.51 1.30 6.76
C ASP A 480 -10.12 0.78 8.07
N CYS A 481 -9.79 1.38 9.23
CA CYS A 481 -10.28 0.94 10.55
C CYS A 481 -11.81 1.01 10.76
N GLY A 482 -12.57 1.60 9.83
CA GLY A 482 -14.01 1.78 9.95
C GLY A 482 -14.88 0.58 9.57
N VAL A 483 -14.38 -0.33 8.73
CA VAL A 483 -15.19 -1.39 8.10
C VAL A 483 -15.08 -2.72 8.84
N GLU A 484 -13.88 -3.08 9.28
CA GLU A 484 -13.57 -4.40 9.89
C GLU A 484 -14.32 -4.64 11.22
N LEU A 485 -14.58 -3.56 11.98
CA LEU A 485 -15.35 -3.61 13.24
C LEU A 485 -16.86 -3.90 13.06
N GLN A 486 -17.42 -3.68 11.87
CA GLN A 486 -18.83 -3.99 11.60
C GLN A 486 -19.03 -5.49 11.32
N GLU A 487 -18.12 -6.13 10.60
CA GLU A 487 -18.30 -7.52 10.16
C GLU A 487 -18.12 -8.54 11.29
N GLU A 488 -17.18 -8.34 12.22
CA GLU A 488 -17.05 -9.21 13.40
C GLU A 488 -18.27 -9.15 14.32
N LEU A 489 -18.87 -7.97 14.51
CA LEU A 489 -20.08 -7.80 15.33
C LEU A 489 -21.30 -8.50 14.72
N VAL A 490 -21.39 -8.56 13.39
CA VAL A 490 -22.43 -9.30 12.67
C VAL A 490 -22.18 -10.81 12.76
N MET A 491 -20.93 -11.27 12.62
CA MET A 491 -20.60 -12.69 12.79
C MET A 491 -20.84 -13.20 14.22
N MET A 492 -20.52 -12.43 15.27
CA MET A 492 -20.82 -12.83 16.66
C MET A 492 -22.32 -12.98 16.94
N LYS A 493 -23.19 -12.17 16.33
CA LYS A 493 -24.65 -12.33 16.45
C LYS A 493 -25.18 -13.63 15.84
N SER A 494 -24.51 -14.17 14.82
CA SER A 494 -24.97 -15.38 14.13
C SER A 494 -24.79 -16.68 14.93
N ARG A 495 -23.88 -16.71 15.92
CA ARG A 495 -23.51 -17.92 16.69
C ARG A 495 -24.18 -18.06 18.07
N LEU A 496 -25.09 -17.16 18.43
CA LEU A 496 -25.73 -17.12 19.76
C LEU A 496 -27.16 -17.69 19.81
N VAL A 497 -27.61 -18.42 18.77
CA VAL A 497 -28.94 -19.06 18.71
C VAL A 497 -28.84 -20.59 18.84
N THR A 498 -28.20 -21.06 19.90
CA THR A 498 -28.38 -22.42 20.45
C THR A 498 -28.23 -22.35 21.97
N GLY A 499 -29.16 -22.96 22.71
CA GLY A 499 -29.38 -22.62 24.12
C GLY A 499 -28.40 -23.26 25.11
N SER A 500 -27.63 -22.43 25.82
CA SER A 500 -27.04 -22.76 27.12
C SER A 500 -26.79 -21.48 27.93
N ARG A 501 -27.16 -21.48 29.22
CA ARG A 501 -26.98 -20.32 30.11
C ARG A 501 -25.51 -20.18 30.50
N ILE A 502 -24.91 -19.03 30.20
CA ILE A 502 -23.60 -18.63 30.72
C ILE A 502 -23.74 -17.24 31.33
N ASN A 503 -23.37 -17.10 32.62
CA ASN A 503 -23.26 -15.79 33.26
C ASN A 503 -21.94 -15.15 32.83
N VAL A 504 -21.99 -14.00 32.15
CA VAL A 504 -20.81 -13.23 31.78
C VAL A 504 -20.71 -11.99 32.66
N LEU A 505 -19.65 -11.95 33.48
CA LEU A 505 -19.20 -10.73 34.14
C LEU A 505 -18.54 -9.81 33.10
N VAL A 506 -19.03 -8.58 32.96
CA VAL A 506 -18.45 -7.58 32.03
C VAL A 506 -17.37 -6.78 32.76
N PRO A 507 -16.09 -6.84 32.33
CA PRO A 507 -15.03 -6.03 32.94
C PRO A 507 -15.13 -4.56 32.53
N THR A 508 -14.90 -3.66 33.47
CA THR A 508 -14.90 -2.20 33.26
C THR A 508 -13.61 -1.73 32.58
N TRP A 509 -13.58 -1.71 31.24
CA TRP A 509 -12.49 -1.04 30.48
C TRP A 509 -12.93 -0.30 29.20
N LEU A 510 -14.21 0.07 29.10
CA LEU A 510 -14.79 0.81 27.96
C LEU A 510 -14.84 2.34 28.21
N GLY A 511 -13.90 2.88 28.99
CA GLY A 511 -13.94 4.27 29.48
C GLY A 511 -13.00 5.28 28.79
N ASN A 512 -11.96 4.84 28.09
CA ASN A 512 -10.77 5.68 27.78
C ASN A 512 -10.47 5.92 26.29
N VAL A 513 -11.44 5.75 25.37
CA VAL A 513 -11.24 5.96 23.91
C VAL A 513 -12.15 7.08 23.35
N LEU A 514 -12.42 8.10 24.16
CA LEU A 514 -13.27 9.25 23.81
C LEU A 514 -12.57 10.58 24.14
N PRO A 515 -11.42 10.86 23.51
CA PRO A 515 -11.29 12.16 22.84
C PRO A 515 -10.33 12.15 21.62
N PHE A 516 -10.75 11.63 20.45
CA PHE A 516 -10.04 11.93 19.19
C PHE A 516 -10.93 12.14 17.94
N CYS A 517 -12.23 11.87 18.01
CA CYS A 517 -13.19 12.17 16.94
C CYS A 517 -13.98 13.46 17.22
N ARG A 518 -13.31 14.62 17.21
CA ARG A 518 -13.99 15.93 17.33
C ARG A 518 -13.57 16.96 16.27
N ARG A 519 -13.60 16.54 15.00
CA ARG A 519 -13.67 17.44 13.84
C ARG A 519 -14.17 16.69 12.60
N LEU A 520 -15.49 16.65 12.43
CA LEU A 520 -16.27 16.56 11.18
C LEU A 520 -17.74 16.29 11.56
N VAL A 521 -18.66 16.63 10.65
CA VAL A 521 -20.14 16.58 10.78
C VAL A 521 -20.75 17.68 11.68
N THR A 522 -21.38 18.65 11.00
CA THR A 522 -22.36 19.60 11.53
C THR A 522 -23.77 19.17 11.12
N SER A 523 -24.62 18.74 12.06
CA SER A 523 -26.09 18.79 11.95
C SER A 523 -26.73 18.50 13.32
N GLU A 524 -27.93 19.04 13.55
CA GLU A 524 -28.46 19.35 14.89
C GLU A 524 -29.31 18.25 15.57
N GLU A 525 -29.32 17.02 15.05
CA GLU A 525 -30.40 16.03 15.32
C GLU A 525 -30.08 14.88 16.31
N ILE A 526 -28.94 14.87 17.00
CA ILE A 526 -28.56 13.73 17.89
C ILE A 526 -28.61 14.09 19.40
N THR A 527 -28.79 15.36 19.75
CA THR A 527 -28.64 15.82 21.15
C THR A 527 -29.88 15.58 22.04
N ASP A 528 -31.12 15.58 21.49
CA ASP A 528 -32.34 15.43 22.31
C ASP A 528 -32.68 13.96 22.67
N THR A 529 -32.21 12.99 21.89
CA THR A 529 -32.54 11.56 22.13
C THR A 529 -31.79 10.98 23.33
N PHE A 530 -30.56 11.43 23.59
CA PHE A 530 -29.75 10.95 24.74
C PHE A 530 -30.08 11.66 26.06
N ALA A 531 -30.69 12.85 26.03
CA ALA A 531 -31.10 13.57 27.23
C ALA A 531 -32.26 12.86 27.97
N ARG A 532 -33.20 12.24 27.21
CA ARG A 532 -34.41 11.62 27.78
C ARG A 532 -34.21 10.21 28.36
N LEU A 533 -33.08 9.56 28.08
CA LEU A 533 -32.77 8.20 28.59
C LEU A 533 -32.03 8.17 29.93
N ARG A 534 -31.72 9.33 30.53
CA ARG A 534 -31.03 9.43 31.85
C ARG A 534 -31.95 9.61 33.05
N ALA A 535 -33.27 9.67 32.88
CA ALA A 535 -34.19 10.05 33.94
C ALA A 535 -35.44 9.15 34.05
N LEU A 536 -35.27 7.88 34.43
CA LEU A 536 -36.35 7.04 34.99
C LEU A 536 -35.77 6.00 35.99
N PRO A 537 -36.32 5.87 37.21
CA PRO A 537 -35.77 4.97 38.24
C PRO A 537 -36.35 3.54 38.20
N ASN A 538 -35.63 2.61 38.83
CA ASN A 538 -35.97 1.19 38.97
C ASN A 538 -37.44 0.92 39.38
N ARG A 539 -38.19 0.16 38.56
CA ARG A 539 -39.31 -0.69 39.02
C ARG A 539 -39.67 -1.79 38.01
N VAL A 540 -39.96 -2.99 38.53
CA VAL A 540 -40.45 -4.13 37.75
C VAL A 540 -41.95 -3.98 37.51
N VAL A 541 -42.39 -3.92 36.25
CA VAL A 541 -43.81 -4.07 35.86
C VAL A 541 -43.91 -4.91 34.58
N ARG A 542 -44.92 -5.80 34.53
CA ARG A 542 -45.14 -6.78 33.46
C ARG A 542 -46.49 -6.48 32.78
N VAL A 543 -46.51 -5.96 31.55
CA VAL A 543 -47.75 -5.73 30.76
C VAL A 543 -47.58 -6.16 29.30
N LYS A 544 -48.70 -6.52 28.66
CA LYS A 544 -48.85 -7.21 27.36
C LYS A 544 -48.65 -6.30 26.11
N HIS A 545 -48.46 -6.98 24.97
CA HIS A 545 -48.51 -6.47 23.60
C HIS A 545 -49.66 -5.50 23.26
N ALA A 546 -49.36 -4.54 22.38
CA ALA A 546 -50.24 -4.04 21.32
C ALA A 546 -49.39 -3.59 20.10
N LEU A 547 -49.99 -3.53 18.90
CA LEU A 547 -49.32 -3.21 17.64
C LEU A 547 -49.13 -1.70 17.42
N ASP A 548 -48.17 -1.28 16.58
CA ASP A 548 -48.46 -0.83 15.20
C ASP A 548 -47.20 -0.81 14.31
N GLN A 549 -47.35 -1.09 13.00
CA GLN A 549 -46.35 -0.90 11.95
C GLN A 549 -47.05 -0.57 10.62
N ARG A 550 -46.95 0.69 10.17
CA ARG A 550 -47.31 1.09 8.79
C ARG A 550 -46.41 2.21 8.27
N ALA A 551 -46.07 2.09 6.98
CA ALA A 551 -45.26 3.01 6.15
C ALA A 551 -43.78 3.18 6.63
N THR A 552 -42.73 3.12 5.81
CA THR A 552 -42.58 2.96 4.34
C THR A 552 -41.16 2.39 4.08
N SER A 553 -40.77 1.71 2.99
CA SER A 553 -41.37 1.49 1.66
C SER A 553 -41.04 0.09 1.09
N LYS A 554 -41.60 -0.25 -0.09
CA LYS A 554 -41.05 -1.21 -1.08
C LYS A 554 -40.11 -0.41 -2.03
N PHE A 555 -39.22 -0.91 -2.88
CA PHE A 555 -39.00 -2.14 -3.68
C PHE A 555 -37.46 -2.26 -3.93
N LEU A 556 -36.82 -3.31 -4.48
CA LEU A 556 -37.03 -4.76 -4.54
C LEU A 556 -35.90 -5.31 -5.45
N MET A 557 -34.95 -6.10 -4.93
CA MET A 557 -34.17 -7.00 -5.79
C MET A 557 -34.96 -8.30 -5.97
N LEU A 558 -35.03 -8.85 -7.18
CA LEU A 558 -35.62 -10.17 -7.40
C LEU A 558 -34.90 -10.91 -8.53
N ALA A 559 -34.01 -11.83 -8.15
CA ALA A 559 -33.43 -12.82 -9.05
C ALA A 559 -34.35 -14.06 -9.14
N PHE A 560 -34.55 -14.57 -10.34
CA PHE A 560 -35.46 -15.69 -10.61
C PHE A 560 -34.91 -17.04 -10.17
N ALA A 561 -35.75 -17.86 -9.53
CA ALA A 561 -35.55 -19.30 -9.37
C ALA A 561 -36.74 -20.10 -9.94
N ARG A 562 -36.44 -21.25 -10.57
CA ARG A 562 -37.38 -22.08 -11.36
C ARG A 562 -38.38 -22.86 -10.49
N ARG A 563 -39.65 -22.99 -10.94
CA ARG A 563 -40.17 -24.23 -11.62
C ARG A 563 -41.71 -24.25 -11.80
N ARG A 564 -42.14 -24.59 -13.03
CA ARG A 564 -43.37 -25.34 -13.44
C ARG A 564 -44.73 -24.66 -13.09
N THR A 565 -45.79 -24.70 -13.91
CA THR A 565 -46.28 -25.75 -14.85
C THR A 565 -47.15 -25.20 -15.99
N ARG A 566 -47.14 -25.93 -17.14
CA ARG A 566 -48.22 -26.14 -18.14
C ARG A 566 -48.71 -24.99 -19.06
N TYR A 567 -48.61 -25.30 -20.36
CA TYR A 567 -49.68 -25.34 -21.39
C TYR A 567 -49.44 -24.55 -22.70
N ASN A 568 -49.97 -25.15 -23.77
CA ASN A 568 -49.61 -25.10 -25.20
C ASN A 568 -49.78 -23.75 -25.96
N PRO A 569 -49.27 -23.64 -27.21
CA PRO A 569 -49.15 -22.39 -27.95
C PRO A 569 -50.20 -22.18 -29.05
N HIS A 570 -50.43 -20.90 -29.39
CA HIS A 570 -50.69 -20.30 -30.71
C HIS A 570 -50.44 -18.79 -30.51
N GLY A 571 -49.96 -17.95 -31.42
CA GLY A 571 -49.59 -18.09 -32.84
C GLY A 571 -49.59 -16.67 -33.45
N GLY A 572 -48.97 -16.45 -34.61
CA GLY A 572 -49.10 -15.19 -35.36
C GLY A 572 -47.85 -14.30 -35.39
N ARG A 573 -47.47 -13.91 -36.60
CA ARG A 573 -46.41 -12.93 -36.92
C ARG A 573 -46.97 -11.50 -36.88
N ALA A 574 -46.10 -10.54 -36.57
CA ALA A 574 -45.86 -9.37 -37.41
C ALA A 574 -44.40 -8.95 -37.20
#